data_AF-A0A969IMB1-F1
#
_entry.id   AF-A0A969IMB1-F1
#
_cell.length_a   1.000
_cell.length_b   1.000
_cell.length_c   1.000
_cell.angle_alpha   90.00
_cell.angle_beta   90.00
_cell.angle_gamma   90.00
#
_symmetry.space_group_name_H-M   'P 1'
#
loop_
_entity.id
_entity.type
_entity.pdbx_description
1 polymer ?
#
loop_
_entity_poly.entity_id
_entity_poly.type
_entity_poly.pdbx_seq_one_letter_code
_entity_poly.pdbx_strand_id
1 'polypeptide(L)'
;MLGVVVLAVLIVVVTDRVYGHSNLAFAAAIILLICANAPMLRFNCPRCGKNAFFRGIFVVPWPNRICSRCGEDLDHAVPKNAGG
;
A
#
# COMPACT_ATOMS: atom_id res chain seq x y z
N MET A 1 2.91 0.82 -7.30
CA MET A 1 3.65 -0.03 -6.33
C MET A 1 4.83 -0.76 -6.95
N LEU A 2 4.65 -1.50 -8.05
CA LEU A 2 5.75 -2.20 -8.72
C LEU A 2 6.95 -1.30 -9.06
N GLY A 3 6.73 -0.09 -9.60
CA GLY A 3 7.81 0.86 -9.87
C GLY A 3 8.58 1.34 -8.64
N VAL A 4 7.92 1.49 -7.48
CA VAL A 4 8.57 1.90 -6.23
C VAL A 4 9.40 0.77 -5.65
N VAL A 5 8.92 -0.47 -5.76
CA VAL A 5 9.68 -1.68 -5.41
C VAL A 5 10.94 -1.78 -6.24
N VAL A 6 10.83 -1.61 -7.56
CA VAL A 6 11.99 -1.63 -8.46
C VAL A 6 12.98 -0.51 -8.11
N LEU A 7 12.51 0.71 -7.85
CA LEU A 7 13.36 1.83 -7.44
C LEU A 7 14.11 1.53 -6.12
N ALA A 8 13.41 1.02 -5.11
CA ALA A 8 14.01 0.68 -3.82
C ALA A 8 15.07 -0.43 -3.95
N VAL A 9 14.79 -1.46 -4.76
CA VAL A 9 15.77 -2.52 -5.07
C VAL A 9 16.99 -1.95 -5.79
N LEU A 10 16.80 -1.05 -6.77
CA LEU A 10 17.91 -0.41 -7.48
C LEU A 10 18.78 0.44 -6.55
N ILE A 11 18.19 1.21 -5.64
CA ILE A 11 18.93 2.00 -4.64
C ILE A 11 19.80 1.08 -3.78
N VAL A 12 19.25 -0.03 -3.29
CA VAL A 12 20.00 -0.99 -2.46
C VAL A 12 21.14 -1.60 -3.26
N VAL A 13 20.88 -2.12 -4.47
CA VAL A 13 21.89 -2.78 -5.31
C VAL A 13 23.03 -1.83 -5.69
N VAL A 14 22.72 -0.59 -6.06
CA VAL A 14 23.73 0.43 -6.39
C VAL A 14 24.56 0.76 -5.16
N THR A 15 23.93 0.99 -4.00
CA THR A 15 24.65 1.37 -2.78
C THR A 15 25.55 0.24 -2.28
N ASP A 16 25.06 -1.00 -2.34
CA ASP A 16 25.82 -2.20 -1.96
C ASP A 16 27.06 -2.40 -2.83
N ARG A 17 26.94 -2.13 -4.14
CA ARG A 17 28.05 -2.27 -5.10
C ARG A 17 29.08 -1.14 -5.05
N VAL A 18 28.67 0.08 -4.70
CA VAL A 18 29.56 1.24 -4.69
C VAL A 18 30.24 1.45 -3.34
N TYR A 19 29.54 1.18 -2.22
CA TYR A 19 30.02 1.52 -0.87
C TYR A 19 30.29 0.30 0.02
N GLY A 20 29.99 -0.92 -0.44
CA GLY A 20 30.03 -2.14 0.36
C GLY A 20 28.82 -2.27 1.31
N HIS A 21 28.59 -3.47 1.85
CA HIS A 21 27.41 -3.83 2.66
C HIS A 21 27.09 -2.77 3.73
N SER A 22 26.12 -1.92 3.42
CA SER A 22 25.70 -0.80 4.27
C SER A 22 24.28 -1.02 4.75
N ASN A 23 24.12 -1.54 5.97
CA ASN A 23 22.82 -1.77 6.62
C ASN A 23 21.92 -0.52 6.65
N LEU A 24 22.53 0.67 6.60
CA LEU A 24 21.84 1.96 6.59
C LEU A 24 21.09 2.22 5.28
N ALA A 25 21.64 1.80 4.14
CA ALA A 25 20.98 1.91 2.84
C ALA A 25 19.78 0.96 2.72
N PHE A 26 19.91 -0.23 3.30
CA PHE A 26 18.83 -1.21 3.38
C PHE A 26 17.68 -0.70 4.26
N ALA A 27 18.00 -0.13 5.43
CA ALA A 27 17.01 0.49 6.31
C ALA A 27 16.27 1.66 5.62
N ALA A 28 16.98 2.52 4.89
CA ALA A 28 16.36 3.61 4.14
C ALA A 28 15.40 3.12 3.05
N ALA A 29 15.77 2.07 2.31
CA ALA A 29 14.91 1.47 1.29
C ALA A 29 13.64 0.84 1.88
N ILE A 30 13.75 0.14 3.02
CA ILE A 30 12.59 -0.40 3.75
C ILE A 30 11.66 0.73 4.19
N ILE A 31 12.19 1.79 4.80
CA ILE A 31 11.39 2.94 5.24
C ILE A 31 10.66 3.58 4.06
N LEU A 32 11.36 3.80 2.94
CA LEU A 32 10.77 4.37 1.73
C LEU A 32 9.63 3.51 1.18
N LEU A 33 9.80 2.19 1.16
CA LEU A 33 8.75 1.25 0.76
C LEU A 33 7.55 1.29 1.70
N ILE A 34 7.76 1.30 3.01
CA ILE A 34 6.68 1.39 4.01
C ILE A 34 5.90 2.68 3.80
N CYS A 35 6.58 3.82 3.69
CA CYS A 35 5.94 5.12 3.48
C CYS A 35 5.16 5.18 2.17
N ALA A 36 5.74 4.67 1.07
CA ALA A 36 5.07 4.66 -0.22
C ALA A 36 3.83 3.75 -0.25
N ASN A 37 3.82 2.69 0.56
CA ASN A 37 2.70 1.74 0.64
C ASN A 37 1.66 2.10 1.72
N ALA A 38 1.99 2.98 2.68
CA ALA A 38 1.09 3.40 3.76
C ALA A 38 -0.28 3.94 3.30
N PRO A 39 -0.42 4.68 2.18
CA PRO A 39 -1.72 5.12 1.70
C PRO A 39 -2.69 3.98 1.37
N MET A 40 -2.20 2.78 1.05
CA MET A 40 -3.06 1.60 0.80
C MET A 40 -3.83 1.17 2.06
N LEU A 41 -3.30 1.47 3.25
CA LEU A 41 -3.97 1.21 4.52
C LEU A 41 -5.22 2.08 4.72
N ARG A 42 -5.41 3.14 3.91
CA ARG A 42 -6.54 4.06 4.00
C ARG A 42 -7.68 3.74 3.04
N PHE A 43 -7.54 2.76 2.15
CA PHE A 43 -8.65 2.29 1.31
C PHE A 43 -9.64 1.47 2.14
N ASN A 44 -10.43 2.18 2.94
CA ASN A 44 -11.43 1.63 3.83
C ASN A 44 -12.82 1.80 3.25
N CYS A 45 -13.68 0.83 3.52
CA CYS A 45 -15.09 0.93 3.16
C CYS A 45 -15.74 2.11 3.91
N PRO A 46 -16.45 3.03 3.20
CA PRO A 46 -17.06 4.20 3.83
C PRO A 46 -18.17 3.83 4.82
N ARG A 47 -18.77 2.64 4.68
CA ARG A 47 -19.88 2.17 5.52
C ARG A 47 -19.42 1.49 6.82
N CYS A 48 -18.42 0.62 6.74
CA CYS A 48 -18.02 -0.25 7.86
C CYS A 48 -16.56 -0.11 8.30
N GLY A 49 -15.77 0.74 7.64
CA GLY A 49 -14.37 1.01 7.97
C GLY A 49 -13.38 -0.12 7.68
N LYS A 50 -13.82 -1.27 7.15
CA LYS A 50 -12.92 -2.37 6.80
C LYS A 50 -12.07 -2.01 5.58
N ASN A 51 -10.77 -2.29 5.64
CA ASN A 51 -9.85 -2.08 4.53
C ASN A 51 -10.12 -3.07 3.37
N ALA A 52 -10.17 -2.55 2.14
CA ALA A 52 -10.51 -3.28 0.92
C ALA A 52 -9.42 -4.26 0.45
N PHE A 53 -8.18 -4.10 0.89
CA PHE A 53 -7.07 -5.00 0.56
C PHE A 53 -7.01 -6.26 1.44
N PHE A 54 -7.67 -6.22 2.61
CA PHE A 54 -7.62 -7.31 3.60
C PHE A 54 -8.72 -8.35 3.36
N ARG A 55 -8.30 -9.61 3.21
CA ARG A 55 -9.14 -10.79 3.02
C ARG A 55 -8.81 -11.81 4.11
N GLY A 56 -9.29 -11.54 5.33
CA GLY A 56 -8.91 -12.30 6.52
C GLY A 56 -7.51 -11.93 7.00
N ILE A 57 -6.66 -12.93 7.26
CA ILE A 57 -5.24 -12.75 7.63
C ILE A 57 -4.39 -12.31 6.42
N PHE A 58 -4.86 -12.55 5.20
CA PHE A 58 -4.10 -12.25 3.98
C PHE A 58 -4.34 -10.83 3.47
N VAL A 59 -3.24 -10.17 3.10
CA VAL A 59 -3.23 -8.90 2.35
C VAL A 59 -3.01 -9.23 0.88
N VAL A 60 -3.90 -8.76 0.02
CA VAL A 60 -3.88 -9.07 -1.40
C VAL A 60 -3.67 -7.77 -2.18
N PRO A 61 -2.79 -7.75 -3.19
CA PRO A 61 -2.28 -6.52 -3.80
C PRO A 61 -3.28 -5.74 -4.66
N TRP A 62 -4.46 -6.30 -4.95
CA TRP A 62 -5.55 -5.59 -5.61
C TRP A 62 -6.70 -5.34 -4.63
N PRO A 63 -7.32 -4.15 -4.60
CA PRO A 63 -8.46 -3.87 -3.73
C PRO A 63 -9.66 -4.72 -4.13
N ASN A 64 -10.49 -5.13 -3.17
CA ASN A 64 -11.73 -5.84 -3.48
C ASN A 64 -12.79 -4.86 -3.95
N ARG A 65 -13.51 -5.19 -5.04
CA ARG A 65 -14.64 -4.37 -5.52
C ARG A 65 -15.78 -4.33 -4.49
N ILE A 66 -16.09 -5.47 -3.89
CA ILE A 66 -17.18 -5.57 -2.91
C ILE A 66 -16.58 -5.72 -1.52
N CYS A 67 -17.08 -4.97 -0.54
CA CYS A 67 -16.61 -5.09 0.83
C CYS A 67 -16.96 -6.48 1.40
N SER A 68 -15.95 -7.24 1.81
CA SER A 68 -16.11 -8.59 2.36
C SER A 68 -16.68 -8.64 3.79
N ARG A 69 -17.14 -7.51 4.35
CA ARG A 69 -17.82 -7.45 5.65
C ARG A 69 -19.28 -7.02 5.51
N CYS A 70 -19.54 -5.92 4.81
CA CYS A 70 -20.88 -5.33 4.69
C CYS A 70 -21.52 -5.46 3.30
N GLY A 71 -20.82 -6.03 2.31
CA GLY A 71 -21.34 -6.20 0.95
C GLY A 71 -21.43 -4.91 0.12
N GLU A 72 -20.88 -3.79 0.61
CA GLU A 72 -20.90 -2.51 -0.11
C GLU A 72 -20.08 -2.58 -1.42
N ASP A 73 -20.61 -2.04 -2.51
CA ASP A 73 -19.86 -1.89 -3.76
C ASP A 73 -18.94 -0.66 -3.65
N LEU A 74 -17.63 -0.90 -3.64
CA LEU A 74 -16.58 0.11 -3.52
C LEU A 74 -16.21 0.72 -4.88
N ASP A 75 -16.76 0.21 -5.98
CA ASP A 75 -16.60 0.77 -7.33
C ASP A 75 -17.48 2.01 -7.54
N HIS A 76 -18.59 2.09 -6.80
CA HIS A 76 -19.45 3.26 -6.80
C HIS A 76 -18.81 4.36 -5.98
N ALA A 77 -18.26 5.37 -6.66
CA ALA A 77 -17.80 6.60 -6.04
C ALA A 77 -18.98 7.27 -5.33
N VAL A 78 -19.09 7.07 -4.02
CA VAL A 78 -19.92 7.95 -3.18
C VAL A 78 -19.32 9.35 -3.33
N PRO A 79 -20.06 10.34 -3.89
CA PRO A 79 -19.52 11.67 -4.07
C PRO A 79 -19.06 12.22 -2.73
N LYS A 80 -17.81 12.67 -2.68
CA LYS A 80 -17.12 13.21 -1.50
C LYS A 80 -17.82 14.44 -0.87
N ASN A 81 -18.88 14.97 -1.50
CA ASN A 81 -19.57 16.20 -1.14
C ASN A 81 -21.10 16.00 -0.96
N ALA A 82 -21.55 14.96 -0.27
CA ALA A 82 -22.97 14.77 0.10
C ALA A 82 -23.26 15.11 1.58
N GLY A 83 -22.49 16.03 2.15
CA GLY A 83 -22.84 16.74 3.38
C GLY A 83 -22.79 18.23 3.08
N GLY A 84 -23.94 18.90 3.16
CA GLY A 84 -24.07 20.35 2.99
C GLY A 84 -23.41 21.17 4.07
#